data_AF-A0A5P1REG1-F1
#
_entry.id   AF-A0A5P1REG1-F1
#
_cell.length_a   1.000
_cell.length_b   1.000
_cell.length_c   1.000
_cell.angle_alpha   90.00
_cell.angle_beta   90.00
_cell.angle_gamma   90.00
#
_symmetry.space_group_name_H-M   'P 1'
#
loop_
_entity.id
_entity.type
_entity.pdbx_description
1 polymer ?
#
loop_
_entity_poly.entity_id
_entity_poly.type
_entity_poly.pdbx_seq_one_letter_code
_entity_poly.pdbx_strand_id
1 'polypeptide(L)'
;MAELYPIFKHIHLTSVGLSILFFLVRGAGMLANARWLQKKLVRIAPHIIDTILLVSAILLTISISQYPLQENWLTAKVVGLILYIAFGTIALKRGKTKTTRVAAFALALLTLAYIVSVAITHNAMPWV
;
A
#
# COMPACT_ATOMS: atom_id res chain seq x y z
N MET A 1 16.74 -20.15 5.53
CA MET A 1 15.84 -19.00 5.31
C MET A 1 16.48 -17.67 5.67
N ALA A 2 17.32 -17.56 6.71
CA ALA A 2 17.97 -16.30 7.12
C ALA A 2 18.77 -15.60 5.99
N GLU A 3 19.51 -16.35 5.16
CA GLU A 3 20.25 -15.81 4.00
C GLU A 3 19.37 -15.15 2.93
N LEU A 4 18.11 -15.58 2.80
CA LEU A 4 17.17 -15.06 1.79
C LEU A 4 16.33 -13.88 2.29
N TYR A 5 16.30 -13.66 3.60
CA TYR A 5 15.60 -12.53 4.22
C TYR A 5 15.93 -11.16 3.59
N PRO A 6 17.22 -10.77 3.40
CA PRO A 6 17.54 -9.46 2.81
C PRO A 6 16.99 -9.34 1.38
N ILE A 7 17.03 -10.42 0.59
CA ILE A 7 16.48 -10.44 -0.77
C ILE A 7 14.97 -10.18 -0.74
N PHE A 8 14.22 -10.93 0.09
CA PHE A 8 12.78 -10.73 0.23
C PHE A 8 12.44 -9.35 0.76
N LYS A 9 13.25 -8.79 1.66
CA LYS A 9 13.10 -7.43 2.19
C LYS A 9 13.28 -6.40 1.10
N HIS A 10 14.31 -6.51 0.26
CA HIS A 10 14.53 -5.60 -0.86
C HIS A 10 13.40 -5.69 -1.90
N ILE A 11 12.96 -6.90 -2.26
CA ILE A 11 11.83 -7.10 -3.16
C ILE A 11 10.55 -6.47 -2.58
N HIS A 12 10.29 -6.67 -1.29
CA HIS A 12 9.12 -6.09 -0.64
C HIS A 12 9.18 -4.56 -0.65
N LEU A 13 10.29 -3.95 -0.23
CA LEU A 13 10.44 -2.49 -0.16
C LEU A 13 10.36 -1.83 -1.54
N THR A 14 10.97 -2.44 -2.57
CA THR A 14 10.87 -1.95 -3.95
C THR A 14 9.43 -2.06 -4.48
N SER A 15 8.74 -3.16 -4.18
CA SER A 15 7.32 -3.34 -4.54
C SER A 15 6.41 -2.34 -3.82
N VAL A 16 6.70 -2.02 -2.55
CA VAL A 16 6.00 -0.96 -1.79
C VAL A 16 6.19 0.38 -2.50
N GLY A 17 7.44 0.75 -2.79
CA GLY A 17 7.76 2.00 -3.49
C GLY A 17 7.05 2.12 -4.84
N LEU A 18 7.04 1.05 -5.63
CA LEU A 18 6.32 0.99 -6.90
C LEU A 18 4.81 1.13 -6.71
N SER A 19 4.21 0.41 -5.76
CA SER A 19 2.76 0.49 -5.51
C SER A 19 2.34 1.92 -5.13
N ILE A 20 3.13 2.59 -4.27
CA ILE A 20 2.93 4.00 -3.89
C ILE A 20 3.04 4.91 -5.11
N LEU A 21 4.09 4.75 -5.92
CA LEU A 21 4.31 5.56 -7.11
C LEU A 21 3.14 5.43 -8.10
N PHE A 22 2.70 4.20 -8.37
CA PHE A 22 1.55 3.95 -9.24
C PHE A 22 0.25 4.56 -8.67
N PHE A 23 0.05 4.49 -7.35
CA PHE A 23 -1.10 5.12 -6.70
C PHE A 23 -1.08 6.65 -6.86
N LEU A 24 0.08 7.29 -6.63
CA LEU A 24 0.27 8.73 -6.81
C LEU A 24 0.05 9.17 -8.25
N VAL A 25 0.64 8.47 -9.22
CA VAL A 25 0.49 8.74 -10.65
C VAL A 25 -0.98 8.64 -11.06
N ARG A 26 -1.70 7.64 -10.59
CA ARG A 26 -3.14 7.48 -10.85
C ARG A 26 -3.98 8.56 -10.16
N GLY A 27 -3.61 8.98 -8.96
CA GLY A 27 -4.20 10.12 -8.26
C GLY A 27 -4.02 11.43 -9.02
N ALA A 28 -2.80 11.71 -9.49
CA ALA A 28 -2.52 12.88 -10.33
C ALA A 28 -3.32 12.84 -11.64
N GLY A 29 -3.36 11.69 -12.31
CA GLY A 29 -4.18 11.47 -13.50
C GLY A 29 -5.67 11.71 -13.24
N MET A 30 -6.16 11.34 -12.05
CA MET A 30 -7.54 11.59 -11.66
C MET A 30 -7.81 13.09 -11.52
N LEU A 31 -6.93 13.83 -10.85
CA LEU A 31 -7.06 15.30 -10.70
C LEU A 31 -7.10 15.97 -12.07
N ALA A 32 -6.22 15.54 -12.97
CA ALA A 32 -6.12 16.03 -14.35
C ALA A 32 -7.23 15.53 -15.30
N ASN A 33 -8.14 14.64 -14.86
CA ASN A 33 -9.15 13.98 -15.71
C ASN A 33 -8.54 13.29 -16.94
N ALA A 34 -7.37 12.70 -16.76
CA ALA A 34 -6.56 12.21 -17.86
C ALA A 34 -7.15 10.94 -18.47
N ARG A 35 -7.31 10.92 -19.80
CA ARG A 35 -7.89 9.78 -20.55
C ARG A 35 -7.04 8.51 -20.47
N TRP A 36 -5.74 8.62 -20.17
CA TRP A 36 -4.81 7.48 -20.11
C TRP A 36 -5.09 6.53 -18.95
N LEU A 37 -5.84 6.94 -17.92
CA LEU A 37 -6.26 6.08 -16.80
C LEU A 37 -7.06 4.84 -17.25
N GLN A 38 -7.68 4.90 -18.44
CA GLN A 38 -8.46 3.80 -19.01
C GLN A 38 -7.60 2.78 -19.78
N LYS A 39 -6.31 3.08 -20.03
CA LYS A 39 -5.42 2.18 -20.77
C LYS A 39 -5.19 0.89 -19.97
N LYS A 40 -5.20 -0.26 -20.68
CA LYS A 40 -5.04 -1.59 -20.09
C LYS A 40 -3.79 -1.71 -19.20
N LEU A 41 -2.67 -1.13 -19.63
CA LEU A 41 -1.40 -1.20 -18.89
C LEU A 41 -1.50 -0.58 -17.49
N VAL A 42 -2.16 0.56 -17.37
CA VAL A 42 -2.35 1.31 -16.10
C VAL A 42 -3.29 0.55 -15.16
N ARG A 43 -4.17 -0.28 -15.70
CA ARG A 43 -5.10 -1.12 -14.94
C ARG A 43 -4.45 -2.42 -14.46
N ILE A 44 -3.53 -3.01 -15.25
CA ILE A 44 -2.92 -4.31 -14.97
C ILE A 44 -1.65 -4.18 -14.11
N ALA A 45 -0.81 -3.17 -14.37
CA ALA A 45 0.47 -3.02 -13.67
C ALA A 45 0.36 -3.04 -12.13
N PRO A 46 -0.63 -2.37 -11.50
CA PRO A 46 -0.81 -2.44 -10.06
C PRO A 46 -1.07 -3.87 -9.56
N HIS A 47 -1.82 -4.70 -10.28
CA HIS A 47 -2.14 -6.07 -9.86
C HIS A 47 -0.90 -6.99 -9.81
N ILE A 48 0.04 -6.79 -10.73
CA ILE A 48 1.31 -7.54 -10.74
C ILE A 48 2.15 -7.13 -9.54
N ILE A 49 2.30 -5.82 -9.32
CA ILE A 49 3.06 -5.26 -8.20
C ILE A 49 2.45 -5.71 -6.86
N ASP A 50 1.11 -5.66 -6.74
CA ASP A 50 0.40 -6.05 -5.52
C ASP A 50 0.58 -7.54 -5.22
N THR A 51 0.60 -8.40 -6.25
CA THR A 51 0.90 -9.83 -6.07
C THR A 51 2.32 -10.03 -5.52
N ILE A 52 3.32 -9.37 -6.11
CA ILE A 52 4.72 -9.46 -5.65
C ILE A 52 4.86 -8.90 -4.22
N LEU A 53 4.19 -7.78 -3.94
CA LEU A 53 4.15 -7.15 -2.63
C LEU A 53 3.58 -8.09 -1.55
N LEU A 54 2.43 -8.72 -1.83
CA LEU A 54 1.78 -9.63 -0.89
C LEU A 54 2.58 -10.92 -0.69
N VAL A 55 3.07 -11.53 -1.76
CA VAL A 55 3.90 -12.75 -1.67
C VAL A 55 5.18 -12.47 -0.88
N SER A 56 5.89 -11.38 -1.18
CA SER A 56 7.10 -11.00 -0.43
C SER A 56 6.81 -10.68 1.04
N ALA A 57 5.67 -10.05 1.35
CA ALA A 57 5.25 -9.82 2.74
C ALA A 57 5.04 -11.12 3.50
N ILE A 58 4.35 -12.10 2.90
CA ILE A 58 4.14 -13.43 3.49
C ILE A 58 5.47 -14.13 3.75
N LEU A 59 6.37 -14.15 2.77
CA LEU A 59 7.70 -14.74 2.92
C LEU A 59 8.51 -14.09 4.05
N LEU A 60 8.40 -12.77 4.23
CA LEU A 60 9.03 -12.05 5.33
C LEU A 60 8.45 -12.47 6.69
N THR A 61 7.11 -12.53 6.83
CA THR A 61 6.45 -12.94 8.08
C THR A 61 6.86 -14.34 8.53
N ILE A 62 6.96 -15.28 7.57
CA ILE A 62 7.44 -16.65 7.83
C ILE A 62 8.92 -16.64 8.23
N SER A 63 9.75 -15.84 7.55
CA SER A 63 11.20 -15.80 7.79
C SER A 63 11.58 -15.27 9.17
N ILE A 64 10.81 -14.34 9.71
CA ILE A 64 11.03 -13.75 11.04
C ILE A 64 10.12 -14.34 12.12
N SER A 65 9.25 -15.30 11.76
CA SER A 65 8.27 -15.93 12.65
C SER A 65 7.35 -14.94 13.39
N GLN A 66 7.05 -13.80 12.76
CA GLN A 66 6.12 -12.79 13.29
C GLN A 66 4.87 -12.77 12.42
N TYR A 67 3.72 -12.90 13.07
CA TYR A 67 2.43 -13.02 12.39
C TYR A 67 1.48 -11.88 12.79
N PRO A 68 0.62 -11.44 11.86
CA PRO A 68 -0.49 -10.55 12.22
C PRO A 68 -1.33 -11.20 13.32
N LEU A 69 -1.94 -10.39 14.18
CA LEU A 69 -2.71 -10.77 15.37
C LEU A 69 -1.89 -11.24 16.58
N GLN A 70 -0.68 -11.77 16.39
CA GLN A 70 0.28 -11.95 17.49
C GLN A 70 1.10 -10.69 17.73
N GLU A 71 1.63 -10.10 16.66
CA GLU A 71 2.47 -8.91 16.72
C GLU A 71 1.65 -7.64 16.43
N ASN A 72 1.50 -6.78 17.44
CA ASN A 72 0.65 -5.59 17.36
C ASN A 72 1.01 -4.68 16.18
N TRP A 73 2.30 -4.46 15.93
CA TRP A 73 2.77 -3.60 14.84
C TRP A 73 2.42 -4.19 13.46
N LEU A 74 2.44 -5.52 13.32
CA LEU A 74 2.11 -6.20 12.07
C LEU A 74 0.59 -6.24 11.85
N THR A 75 -0.19 -6.41 12.92
CA THR A 75 -1.65 -6.22 12.89
C THR A 75 -2.02 -4.82 12.42
N ALA A 76 -1.38 -3.79 12.99
CA ALA A 76 -1.58 -2.40 12.59
C ALA A 76 -1.27 -2.16 11.11
N LYS A 77 -0.19 -2.76 10.58
CA LYS A 77 0.12 -2.71 9.13
C LYS A 77 -1.00 -3.29 8.28
N VAL A 78 -1.55 -4.44 8.65
CA VAL A 78 -2.64 -5.09 7.89
C VAL A 78 -3.92 -4.25 7.94
N VAL A 79 -4.29 -3.73 9.11
CA VAL A 79 -5.46 -2.84 9.26
C VAL A 79 -5.27 -1.56 8.43
N GLY A 80 -4.09 -0.93 8.52
CA GLY A 80 -3.73 0.22 7.71
C GLY A 80 -3.82 -0.08 6.21
N LEU A 81 -3.32 -1.24 5.77
CA LEU A 81 -3.41 -1.68 4.37
C LEU A 81 -4.86 -1.78 3.89
N ILE A 82 -5.76 -2.37 4.70
CA ILE A 82 -7.19 -2.48 4.38
C ILE A 82 -7.80 -1.09 4.21
N LEU A 83 -7.53 -0.16 5.14
CA LEU A 83 -8.00 1.22 5.06
C LEU A 83 -7.46 1.93 3.81
N TYR A 84 -6.17 1.76 3.50
CA TYR A 84 -5.53 2.32 2.30
C TYR A 84 -6.22 1.82 1.02
N ILE A 85 -6.49 0.52 0.91
CA ILE A 85 -7.18 -0.07 -0.24
C ILE A 85 -8.62 0.46 -0.36
N ALA A 86 -9.34 0.58 0.76
CA ALA A 86 -10.70 1.10 0.80
C ALA A 86 -10.75 2.55 0.30
N PHE A 87 -9.92 3.43 0.88
CA PHE A 87 -9.84 4.83 0.46
C PHE A 87 -9.33 4.98 -0.97
N GLY A 88 -8.32 4.21 -1.39
CA GLY A 88 -7.82 4.20 -2.76
C GLY A 88 -8.88 3.75 -3.78
N THR A 89 -9.73 2.80 -3.42
CA THR A 89 -10.86 2.36 -4.25
C THR A 89 -11.91 3.45 -4.38
N ILE A 90 -12.22 4.17 -3.30
CA ILE A 90 -13.14 5.32 -3.33
C ILE A 90 -12.54 6.45 -4.19
N ALA A 91 -11.27 6.79 -3.99
CA ALA A 91 -10.58 7.83 -4.73
C ALA A 91 -10.57 7.56 -6.25
N LEU A 92 -10.24 6.34 -6.66
CA LEU A 92 -9.96 6.04 -8.08
C LEU A 92 -11.14 5.41 -8.83
N LYS A 93 -12.02 4.66 -8.17
CA LYS A 93 -13.09 3.87 -8.83
C LYS A 93 -14.52 4.25 -8.43
N ARG A 94 -14.79 4.55 -7.15
CA ARG A 94 -16.18 4.62 -6.62
C ARG A 94 -16.67 6.01 -6.21
N GLY A 95 -15.80 7.02 -6.15
CA GLY A 95 -16.20 8.36 -5.75
C GLY A 95 -17.10 9.03 -6.80
N LYS A 96 -18.30 9.45 -6.39
CA LYS A 96 -19.31 10.06 -7.27
C LYS A 96 -18.93 11.49 -7.71
N THR A 97 -18.24 12.24 -6.86
CA THR A 97 -17.83 13.63 -7.11
C THR A 97 -16.30 13.77 -7.05
N LYS A 98 -15.74 14.78 -7.73
CA LYS A 98 -14.30 15.08 -7.65
C LYS A 98 -13.87 15.35 -6.20
N THR A 99 -14.65 16.09 -5.43
CA THR A 99 -14.35 16.41 -4.04
C THR A 99 -14.22 15.17 -3.16
N THR A 100 -15.17 14.22 -3.27
CA THR A 100 -15.08 12.95 -2.52
C THR A 100 -13.86 12.14 -2.93
N ARG A 101 -13.51 12.15 -4.23
CA ARG A 101 -12.33 11.44 -4.73
C ARG A 101 -11.03 12.04 -4.21
N VAL A 102 -10.92 13.36 -4.18
CA VAL A 102 -9.77 14.10 -3.63
C VAL A 102 -9.64 13.86 -2.13
N ALA A 103 -10.73 13.96 -1.37
CA ALA A 103 -10.74 13.71 0.07
C ALA A 103 -10.32 12.26 0.37
N ALA A 104 -10.87 11.28 -0.35
CA ALA A 104 -10.48 9.88 -0.22
C ALA A 104 -9.01 9.65 -0.61
N PHE A 105 -8.50 10.36 -1.62
CA PHE A 105 -7.09 10.30 -1.99
C PHE A 105 -6.19 10.83 -0.88
N ALA A 106 -6.54 11.97 -0.27
CA ALA A 106 -5.82 12.52 0.88
C ALA A 106 -5.84 11.55 2.08
N LEU A 107 -7.01 10.96 2.40
CA LEU A 107 -7.12 9.95 3.46
C LEU A 107 -6.28 8.70 3.18
N ALA A 108 -6.22 8.25 1.92
CA ALA A 108 -5.34 7.15 1.54
C ALA A 108 -3.86 7.50 1.76
N LEU A 109 -3.43 8.73 1.46
CA LEU A 109 -2.06 9.18 1.73
C LEU A 109 -1.75 9.27 3.23
N LEU A 110 -2.69 9.75 4.04
CA LEU A 110 -2.53 9.75 5.50
C LEU A 110 -2.40 8.32 6.05
N THR A 111 -3.22 7.41 5.54
CA THR A 111 -3.15 5.99 5.93
C THR A 111 -1.80 5.38 5.51
N LEU A 112 -1.30 5.73 4.32
CA LEU A 112 0.01 5.30 3.85
C LEU A 112 1.14 5.82 4.76
N ALA A 113 1.09 7.10 5.13
CA ALA A 113 2.06 7.68 6.06
C ALA A 113 2.05 6.95 7.41
N TYR A 114 0.86 6.61 7.94
CA TYR A 114 0.74 5.79 9.14
C TYR A 114 1.40 4.41 8.99
N ILE A 115 1.13 3.68 7.89
CA ILE A 115 1.74 2.35 7.65
C ILE A 115 3.27 2.45 7.63
N VAL A 116 3.82 3.49 7.00
CA VAL A 116 5.27 3.73 6.94
C VAL A 116 5.82 4.03 8.34
N SER A 117 5.17 4.87 9.13
CA SER A 117 5.57 5.14 10.52
C SER A 117 5.57 3.88 11.38
N VAL A 118 4.52 3.05 11.30
CA VAL A 118 4.45 1.74 11.98
C VAL A 118 5.58 0.82 11.51
N ALA A 119 5.93 0.87 10.22
CA ALA A 119 7.00 0.05 9.66
C ALA A 119 8.40 0.42 10.17
N ILE A 120 8.66 1.70 10.41
CA ILE A 120 9.96 2.18 10.88
C ILE A 120 10.08 1.97 12.39
N THR A 121 9.04 2.35 13.13
CA THR A 121 9.02 2.26 14.60
C THR A 121 8.82 0.85 15.14
N HIS A 122 8.30 -0.07 14.31
CA HIS A 122 7.83 -1.40 14.74
C HIS A 122 6.87 -1.31 15.93
N ASN A 123 6.07 -0.24 15.99
CA ASN A 123 5.07 0.01 17.02
C ASN A 123 3.71 0.29 16.38
N ALA A 124 2.65 -0.32 16.91
CA ALA A 124 1.27 -0.12 16.46
C ALA A 124 0.78 1.32 16.69
N MET A 125 1.27 1.97 17.74
CA MET A 125 1.06 3.39 18.03
C MET A 125 2.41 4.11 17.85
N PRO A 126 2.78 4.50 16.62
CA PRO A 126 4.08 5.10 16.36
C PRO A 126 4.22 6.53 16.92
N TRP A 127 3.16 7.09 17.49
CA TRP A 127 3.06 8.47 17.97
C TRP A 127 2.93 8.59 19.49
N VAL A 128 2.93 7.45 20.20
CA VAL A 128 2.76 7.35 21.65
C VAL A 128 4.00 6.69 22.22
#